data_AF-A0A5K0VCK0-F1
#
_entry.id   AF-A0A5K0VCK0-F1
#
_cell.length_a   1.000
_cell.length_b   1.000
_cell.length_c   1.000
_cell.angle_alpha   90.00
_cell.angle_beta   90.00
_cell.angle_gamma   90.00
#
_symmetry.space_group_name_H-M   'P 1'
#
loop_
_entity.id
_entity.type
_entity.pdbx_description
1 polymer ?
#
loop_
_entity_poly.entity_id
_entity_poly.type
_entity_poly.pdbx_seq_one_letter_code
_entity_poly.pdbx_strand_id
1 'polypeptide(L)'
;GMHGLGGRLGTRTIDSQPLVFDHAAQFFTASDPRFRELVDGWLEKSLVREWNGQIGELEAGRFIPYPSTPVKYVGVHGMRPLADSILSQ
;
A
#
# COMPACT_ATOMS: atom_id res chain seq x y z
N GLY A 1 -8.38 -6.53 17.48
CA GLY A 1 -8.45 -5.80 16.18
C GLY A 1 -9.67 -6.26 15.40
N MET A 2 -10.17 -5.43 14.48
CA MET A 2 -11.39 -5.70 13.70
C MET A 2 -11.14 -6.77 12.62
N HIS A 3 -10.77 -7.97 13.06
CA HIS A 3 -9.94 -8.94 12.35
C HIS A 3 -10.73 -9.80 11.35
N GLY A 4 -10.63 -9.46 10.06
CA GLY A 4 -10.97 -10.38 8.97
C GLY A 4 -11.01 -9.69 7.62
N LEU A 5 -11.62 -8.50 7.59
CA LEU A 5 -11.76 -7.73 6.36
C LEU A 5 -10.41 -7.23 5.85
N GLY A 6 -10.19 -7.45 4.56
CA GLY A 6 -8.96 -7.12 3.84
C GLY A 6 -7.81 -8.11 3.98
N GLY A 7 -7.85 -9.05 4.94
CA GLY A 7 -6.79 -10.04 5.13
C GLY A 7 -5.39 -9.41 5.26
N ARG A 8 -4.55 -9.56 4.22
CA ARG A 8 -3.19 -9.00 4.14
C ARG A 8 -3.13 -7.50 3.83
N LEU A 9 -4.27 -6.85 3.60
CA LEU A 9 -4.40 -5.40 3.52
C LEU A 9 -4.75 -4.76 4.88
N GLY A 10 -4.67 -5.51 5.98
CA GLY A 10 -5.00 -4.98 7.30
C GLY A 10 -3.95 -4.00 7.85
N THR A 11 -4.37 -2.78 8.12
CA THR A 11 -3.61 -1.77 8.88
C THR A 11 -3.66 -2.07 10.38
N ARG A 12 -2.55 -1.84 11.09
CA ARG A 12 -2.44 -1.98 12.54
C ARG A 12 -2.22 -0.62 13.16
N THR A 13 -2.88 -0.40 14.30
CA THR A 13 -2.73 0.77 15.15
C THR A 13 -2.33 0.29 16.54
N ILE A 14 -1.40 0.99 17.18
CA ILE A 14 -1.02 0.72 18.57
C ILE A 14 -1.76 1.74 19.44
N ASP A 15 -2.80 1.35 20.18
CA ASP A 15 -3.66 2.34 20.85
C ASP A 15 -2.93 3.26 21.86
N SER A 16 -1.81 2.78 22.43
CA SER A 16 -1.01 3.56 23.39
C SER A 16 -0.07 4.60 22.76
N GLN A 17 0.10 4.61 21.43
CA GLN A 17 0.97 5.52 20.70
C GLN A 17 0.34 5.90 19.35
N PRO A 18 0.58 7.08 18.76
CA PRO A 18 0.01 7.42 17.45
C PRO A 18 0.75 6.71 16.29
N LEU A 19 1.01 5.41 16.42
CA LEU A 19 1.70 4.59 15.44
C LEU A 19 0.69 3.76 14.63
N VAL A 20 0.80 3.88 13.31
CA VAL A 20 -0.03 3.17 12.34
C VAL A 20 0.89 2.54 11.29
N PHE A 21 0.69 1.26 10.98
CA PHE A 21 1.53 0.55 10.03
C PHE A 21 0.81 -0.57 9.28
N ASP A 22 1.17 -0.73 8.01
CA ASP A 22 0.79 -1.83 7.15
C ASP A 22 1.90 -2.88 7.13
N HIS A 23 1.76 -3.90 7.97
CA HIS A 23 2.80 -4.91 8.19
C HIS A 23 2.87 -6.02 7.13
N ALA A 24 1.81 -6.21 6.35
CA ALA A 24 1.72 -7.30 5.37
C ALA A 24 1.93 -6.76 3.94
N ALA A 25 0.90 -6.20 3.31
CA ALA A 25 1.07 -5.51 2.04
C ALA A 25 1.59 -4.09 2.27
N GLN A 26 2.89 -3.88 2.08
CA GLN A 26 3.52 -2.57 2.29
C GLN A 26 3.24 -1.58 1.15
N PHE A 27 3.14 -2.08 -0.08
CA PHE A 27 2.73 -1.36 -1.28
C PHE A 27 2.23 -2.37 -2.31
N PHE A 28 1.67 -1.90 -3.41
CA PHE A 28 1.38 -2.73 -4.59
C PHE A 28 1.70 -1.99 -5.88
N THR A 29 1.76 -2.72 -6.99
CA THR A 29 2.01 -2.20 -8.34
C THR A 29 0.86 -2.60 -9.26
N ALA A 30 0.62 -1.85 -10.34
CA ALA A 30 -0.44 -2.14 -11.31
C ALA A 30 0.12 -2.33 -12.73
N SER A 31 0.36 -3.57 -13.13
CA SER A 31 0.84 -3.93 -14.47
C SER A 31 -0.28 -4.34 -15.43
N ASP A 32 -1.35 -4.95 -14.94
CA ASP A 32 -2.53 -5.32 -15.75
C ASP A 32 -3.38 -4.07 -16.05
N PRO A 33 -3.72 -3.79 -17.32
CA PRO A 33 -4.52 -2.62 -17.69
C PRO A 33 -5.88 -2.54 -16.98
N ARG A 34 -6.57 -3.68 -16.80
CA ARG A 34 -7.87 -3.73 -16.13
C ARG A 34 -7.76 -3.40 -14.65
N PHE A 35 -6.66 -3.80 -14.02
CA PHE A 35 -6.39 -3.43 -12.62
C PHE A 35 -5.98 -1.95 -12.52
N ARG A 36 -5.30 -1.41 -13.53
CA ARG A 36 -4.94 0.02 -13.56
C ARG A 36 -6.18 0.91 -13.59
N GLU A 37 -7.22 0.56 -14.35
CA GLU A 37 -8.50 1.28 -14.34
C GLU A 37 -9.13 1.35 -12.93
N LEU A 38 -9.05 0.26 -12.16
CA LEU A 38 -9.50 0.27 -10.75
C LEU A 38 -8.64 1.19 -9.88
N VAL A 39 -7.32 1.15 -10.07
CA VAL A 39 -6.38 2.00 -9.34
C VAL A 39 -6.60 3.48 -9.64
N ASP A 40 -6.86 3.84 -10.90
CA ASP A 40 -7.18 5.21 -11.31
C ASP A 40 -8.44 5.71 -10.56
N GLY A 41 -9.50 4.90 -10.51
CA GLY A 41 -10.68 5.22 -9.71
C GLY A 41 -10.42 5.33 -8.20
N TRP A 42 -9.46 4.57 -7.65
CA TRP A 42 -9.04 4.69 -6.25
C TRP A 42 -8.17 5.91 -5.98
N LEU A 43 -7.35 6.34 -6.95
CA LEU A 43 -6.55 7.56 -6.89
C LEU A 43 -7.47 8.79 -6.88
N GLU A 44 -8.46 8.83 -7.77
CA GLU A 44 -9.46 9.91 -7.81
C GLU A 44 -10.23 10.04 -6.49
N LYS A 45 -10.58 8.90 -5.88
CA LYS A 45 -11.25 8.84 -4.57
C LYS A 45 -10.31 9.07 -3.38
N SER A 46 -9.02 9.31 -3.61
CA SER A 46 -8.00 9.46 -2.55
C SER A 46 -7.93 8.26 -1.59
N LEU A 47 -8.23 7.06 -2.07
CA LEU A 47 -8.10 5.81 -1.29
C LEU A 47 -6.65 5.32 -1.28
N VAL A 48 -5.97 5.51 -2.42
CA VAL A 48 -4.54 5.21 -2.60
C VAL A 48 -3.82 6.44 -3.13
N ARG A 49 -2.49 6.42 -3.04
CA ARG A 49 -1.59 7.42 -3.62
C ARG A 49 -0.32 6.76 -4.13
N GLU A 50 0.35 7.41 -5.07
CA GLU A 50 1.70 7.00 -5.45
C GLU A 50 2.66 7.12 -4.26
N TRP A 51 3.58 6.14 -4.18
CA TRP A 51 4.61 6.07 -3.17
C TRP A 51 6.00 6.09 -3.80
N ASN A 52 6.72 7.18 -3.52
CA ASN A 52 8.06 7.47 -4.05
C ASN A 52 9.19 6.95 -3.14
N GLY A 53 8.90 5.93 -2.31
CA GLY A 53 9.94 5.30 -1.49
C GLY A 53 10.97 4.56 -2.33
N GLN A 54 12.24 4.69 -1.93
CA GLN A 54 13.34 3.94 -2.54
C GLN A 54 13.28 2.47 -2.12
N ILE A 55 13.45 1.58 -3.09
CA ILE A 55 13.61 0.14 -2.87
C ILE A 55 14.95 -0.25 -3.49
N GLY A 56 15.64 -1.17 -2.85
CA GLY A 56 16.94 -1.63 -3.27
C GLY A 56 17.41 -2.80 -2.42
N GLU A 57 18.65 -3.19 -2.66
CA GLU A 57 19.31 -4.28 -1.95
C GLU A 57 20.26 -3.73 -0.90
N LEU A 58 20.42 -4.49 0.18
CA LEU A 58 21.42 -4.21 1.21
C LEU A 58 22.54 -5.24 1.08
N GLU A 59 23.69 -4.80 0.58
CA GLU A 59 24.86 -5.66 0.40
C GLU A 59 26.02 -5.17 1.28
N ALA A 60 26.51 -6.01 2.17
CA ALA A 60 27.64 -5.71 3.06
C ALA A 60 27.50 -4.35 3.80
N GLY A 61 26.28 -4.00 4.23
CA GLY A 61 25.98 -2.75 4.93
C GLY A 61 25.78 -1.53 4.03
N ARG A 62 25.87 -1.69 2.70
CA ARG A 62 25.60 -0.63 1.71
C ARG A 62 24.26 -0.85 1.04
N PHE A 63 23.41 0.19 1.05
CA PHE A 63 22.17 0.20 0.29
C PHE A 63 22.43 0.53 -1.19
N ILE A 64 21.90 -0.29 -2.09
CA ILE A 64 22.00 -0.14 -3.54
C ILE A 64 20.57 0.00 -4.08
N PRO A 65 20.13 1.21 -4.47
CA PRO A 65 18.77 1.42 -4.97
C PRO A 65 18.56 0.72 -6.32
N TYR A 66 17.35 0.21 -6.55
CA TYR A 66 16.98 -0.30 -7.86
C TYR A 66 16.91 0.84 -8.89
N PRO A 67 17.49 0.65 -10.10
CA PRO A 67 17.65 1.73 -11.08
C PRO A 67 16.33 2.21 -11.68
N SER A 68 15.34 1.32 -11.81
CA SER A 68 13.97 1.69 -12.14
C SER A 68 13.02 0.77 -11.39
N THR A 69 11.97 1.34 -10.80
CA THR A 69 10.88 0.56 -10.20
C THR A 69 9.57 0.95 -10.84
N PRO A 70 8.63 0.03 -11.06
CA PRO A 70 7.28 0.38 -11.45
C PRO A 70 6.67 1.37 -10.44
N VAL A 71 5.62 2.08 -10.87
CA VAL A 71 4.82 2.92 -9.96
C VAL A 71 4.26 2.05 -8.84
N LYS A 72 4.41 2.53 -7.62
CA LYS A 72 3.98 1.84 -6.40
C LYS A 72 2.89 2.66 -5.76
N TYR A 73 1.90 1.97 -5.22
CA TYR A 73 0.77 2.59 -4.57
C TYR A 73 0.67 2.14 -3.12
N VAL A 74 0.28 3.08 -2.27
CA VAL A 74 -0.05 2.83 -0.86
C VAL A 74 -1.39 3.44 -0.52
N GLY A 75 -2.09 2.86 0.46
CA GLY A 75 -3.30 3.47 0.99
C GLY A 75 -2.99 4.80 1.70
N VAL A 76 -3.85 5.80 1.52
CA VAL A 76 -3.62 7.15 2.06
C VAL A 76 -3.62 7.15 3.59
N HIS A 77 -4.50 6.35 4.20
CA HIS A 77 -4.64 6.20 5.65
C HIS A 77 -4.37 4.75 6.09
N GLY A 78 -3.41 4.10 5.42
CA GLY A 78 -3.16 2.66 5.53
C GLY A 78 -3.90 1.86 4.46
N MET A 79 -3.59 0.57 4.32
CA MET A 79 -4.19 -0.31 3.31
C MET A 79 -5.64 -0.71 3.62
N ARG A 80 -6.07 -0.66 4.87
CA ARG A 80 -7.39 -1.17 5.28
C ARG A 80 -8.56 -0.41 4.61
N PRO A 81 -8.59 0.93 4.57
CA PRO A 81 -9.65 1.67 3.87
C PRO A 81 -9.84 1.28 2.41
N LEU A 82 -8.76 0.94 1.69
CA LEU A 82 -8.86 0.42 0.33
C LEU A 82 -9.65 -0.90 0.32
N ALA A 83 -9.32 -1.84 1.21
CA ALA A 83 -10.03 -3.11 1.30
C ALA A 83 -11.51 -2.95 1.67
N ASP A 84 -11.83 -2.01 2.55
CA ASP A 84 -13.22 -1.70 2.92
C ASP A 84 -14.00 -1.15 1.71
N SER A 85 -13.38 -0.31 0.89
CA SER A 85 -14.03 0.29 -0.30
C SER A 85 -14.46 -0.75 -1.34
N ILE A 86 -13.75 -1.88 -1.44
CA ILE A 86 -14.03 -2.94 -2.41
C ILE A 86 -15.38 -3.62 -2.10
N LEU A 87 -15.81 -3.64 -0.84
CA LEU A 87 -17.13 -4.19 -0.46
C LEU A 87 -18.30 -3.32 -0.90
N SER A 88 -18.03 -2.05 -1.23
CA SER A 88 -19.03 -1.04 -1.61
C SER A 88 -19.00 -0.67 -3.09
N GLN A 89 -18.20 -1.38 -3.89
CA GLN A 89 -18.18 -1.31 -5.35
C GLN A 89 -19.22 -2.27 -5.92
#